data_AF-A0A2V6TWF3-F1
#
_entry.id   AF-A0A2V6TWF3-F1
#
_cell.length_a   1.000
_cell.length_b   1.000
_cell.length_c   1.000
_cell.angle_alpha   90.00
_cell.angle_beta   90.00
_cell.angle_gamma   90.00
#
_symmetry.space_group_name_H-M   'P 1'
#
loop_
_entity.id
_entity.type
_entity.pdbx_description
1 polymer ?
#
loop_
_entity_poly.entity_id
_entity_poly.type
_entity_poly.pdbx_seq_one_letter_code
_entity_poly.pdbx_strand_id
1 'polypeptide(L)'
;TRYPKFVEAYGRMMSVEDFLEVHGPETTGLPLAAESADNLNMTMLVKRASNGLPVSVDVASAEARAALARGKATFHRRVGERNHSCADCHTPEAAAEKFLGGRVLADVRAGLTRHFPTWRTDRAEVWDMRKRFQWCMTPLGMNMLAADSIEYAELELYLTSFDNGKPLSVPGIRH
;
A
#
# COMPACT_ATOMS: atom_id res chain seq x y z
N THR A 1 -7.34 -5.45 -10.06
CA THR A 1 -6.10 -6.25 -10.07
C THR A 1 -4.85 -5.52 -10.57
N ARG A 2 -4.99 -4.40 -11.32
CA ARG A 2 -3.87 -3.73 -12.00
C ARG A 2 -3.38 -2.42 -11.36
N TYR A 3 -3.87 -2.09 -10.16
CA TYR A 3 -3.43 -0.92 -9.40
C TYR A 3 -2.48 -1.37 -8.27
N PRO A 4 -1.48 -0.56 -7.87
CA PRO A 4 -1.19 0.80 -8.38
C PRO A 4 -0.72 0.81 -9.84
N LYS A 5 -0.99 1.92 -10.55
CA LYS A 5 -0.58 2.09 -11.96
C LYS A 5 -0.20 3.54 -12.26
N PHE A 6 0.60 3.73 -13.31
CA PHE A 6 0.85 5.07 -13.85
C PHE A 6 -0.44 5.58 -14.52
N VAL A 7 -0.89 6.77 -14.15
CA VAL A 7 -2.08 7.40 -14.73
C VAL A 7 -1.63 8.60 -15.55
N GLU A 8 -1.65 8.46 -16.88
CA GLU A 8 -1.14 9.47 -17.81
C GLU A 8 -1.78 10.84 -17.61
N ALA A 9 -3.09 10.89 -17.36
CA ALA A 9 -3.82 12.14 -17.12
C ALA A 9 -3.26 12.96 -15.94
N TYR A 10 -2.64 12.31 -14.96
CA TYR A 10 -2.03 12.96 -13.80
C TYR A 10 -0.49 12.92 -13.82
N GLY A 11 0.11 12.23 -14.79
CA GLY A 11 1.56 12.13 -14.94
C GLY A 11 2.27 11.44 -13.76
N ARG A 12 1.57 10.61 -12.97
CA ARG A 12 2.14 9.97 -11.76
C ARG A 12 1.62 8.56 -11.52
N MET A 13 2.37 7.81 -10.71
CA MET A 13 1.90 6.57 -10.11
C MET A 13 0.77 6.87 -9.13
N MET A 14 -0.32 6.11 -9.20
CA MET A 14 -1.48 6.28 -8.33
C MET A 14 -2.01 4.93 -7.86
N SER A 15 -2.37 4.87 -6.59
CA SER A 15 -3.22 3.81 -6.04
C SER A 15 -4.69 4.08 -6.35
N VAL A 16 -5.58 3.16 -5.96
CA VAL A 16 -7.03 3.33 -6.19
C VAL A 16 -7.54 4.52 -5.37
N GLU A 17 -7.05 4.63 -4.16
CA GLU A 17 -7.35 5.64 -3.16
C GLU A 17 -7.01 7.05 -3.69
N ASP A 18 -5.78 7.24 -4.21
CA ASP A 18 -5.34 8.50 -4.83
C ASP A 18 -6.21 8.86 -6.04
N PHE A 19 -6.54 7.87 -6.89
CA PHE A 19 -7.34 8.11 -8.09
C PHE A 19 -8.76 8.53 -7.74
N LEU A 20 -9.37 7.91 -6.72
CA LEU A 20 -10.71 8.28 -6.26
C LEU A 20 -10.77 9.68 -5.66
N GLU A 21 -9.70 10.12 -4.99
CA GLU A 21 -9.63 11.45 -4.38
C GLU A 21 -9.74 12.57 -5.39
N VAL A 22 -9.14 12.42 -6.57
CA VAL A 22 -9.22 13.41 -7.66
C VAL A 22 -10.41 13.15 -8.58
N HIS A 23 -10.63 11.90 -8.99
CA HIS A 23 -11.63 11.56 -10.00
C HIS A 23 -13.06 11.56 -9.47
N GLY A 24 -13.26 11.19 -8.20
CA GLY A 24 -14.58 11.14 -7.56
C GLY A 24 -15.29 12.50 -7.60
N PRO A 25 -14.67 13.58 -7.09
CA PRO A 25 -15.23 14.92 -7.15
C PRO A 25 -15.50 15.40 -8.58
N GLU A 26 -14.56 15.15 -9.51
CA GLU A 26 -14.67 15.59 -10.90
C GLU A 26 -15.84 14.97 -11.65
N THR A 27 -16.19 13.72 -11.34
CA THR A 27 -17.21 12.95 -12.08
C THR A 27 -18.56 12.86 -11.38
N THR A 28 -18.57 12.93 -10.04
CA THR A 28 -19.77 12.73 -9.24
C THR A 28 -20.12 13.92 -8.35
N GLY A 29 -19.20 14.88 -8.16
CA GLY A 29 -19.34 15.96 -7.19
C GLY A 29 -19.17 15.54 -5.73
N LEU A 30 -18.91 14.25 -5.46
CA LEU A 30 -18.72 13.74 -4.10
C LEU A 30 -17.25 13.79 -3.68
N PRO A 31 -16.92 14.42 -2.53
CA PRO A 31 -15.57 14.42 -2.01
C PRO A 31 -15.18 13.02 -1.51
N LEU A 32 -14.09 12.48 -2.04
CA LEU A 32 -13.53 11.18 -1.64
C LEU A 32 -12.09 11.35 -1.15
N ALA A 33 -11.87 12.22 -0.16
CA ALA A 33 -10.52 12.47 0.39
C ALA A 33 -9.81 11.16 0.77
N ALA A 34 -8.51 11.05 0.52
CA ALA A 34 -7.76 9.85 0.88
C ALA A 34 -7.89 9.54 2.38
N GLU A 35 -7.84 8.26 2.73
CA GLU A 35 -8.01 7.74 4.10
C GLU A 35 -9.40 7.98 4.75
N SER A 36 -10.30 8.73 4.12
CA SER A 36 -11.68 8.92 4.57
C SER A 36 -12.50 7.63 4.46
N ALA A 37 -13.55 7.51 5.29
CA ALA A 37 -14.43 6.34 5.27
C ALA A 37 -15.05 6.10 3.89
N ASP A 38 -15.47 7.16 3.19
CA ASP A 38 -16.11 7.04 1.87
C ASP A 38 -15.11 6.58 0.80
N ASN A 39 -13.88 7.12 0.79
CA ASN A 39 -12.82 6.66 -0.11
C ASN A 39 -12.47 5.19 0.15
N LEU A 40 -12.29 4.81 1.42
CA LEU A 40 -11.95 3.43 1.80
C LEU A 40 -13.08 2.45 1.46
N ASN A 41 -14.34 2.83 1.69
CA ASN A 41 -15.51 2.04 1.32
C ASN A 41 -15.61 1.83 -0.19
N MET A 42 -15.41 2.89 -0.96
CA MET A 42 -15.42 2.82 -2.42
C MET A 42 -14.25 1.97 -2.94
N THR A 43 -13.05 2.15 -2.39
CA THR A 43 -11.88 1.34 -2.70
C THR A 43 -12.12 -0.15 -2.43
N MET A 44 -12.71 -0.49 -1.28
CA MET A 44 -13.07 -1.87 -0.96
C MET A 44 -14.09 -2.42 -1.96
N LEU A 45 -15.12 -1.66 -2.32
CA LEU A 45 -16.13 -2.06 -3.30
C LEU A 45 -15.48 -2.39 -4.66
N VAL A 46 -14.63 -1.49 -5.16
CA VAL A 46 -13.92 -1.65 -6.44
C VAL A 46 -12.97 -2.84 -6.40
N LYS A 47 -12.15 -2.97 -5.35
CA LYS A 47 -11.19 -4.08 -5.23
C LYS A 47 -11.90 -5.43 -5.02
N ARG A 48 -12.99 -5.48 -4.24
CA ARG A 48 -13.77 -6.72 -3.97
C ARG A 48 -14.35 -7.33 -5.24
N ALA A 49 -14.73 -6.51 -6.23
CA ALA A 49 -15.21 -7.00 -7.53
C ALA A 49 -14.15 -7.83 -8.28
N SER A 50 -12.87 -7.73 -7.90
CA SER A 50 -11.75 -8.49 -8.47
C SER A 50 -11.28 -9.66 -7.58
N ASN A 51 -11.98 -10.02 -6.51
CA ASN A 51 -11.55 -11.11 -5.64
C ASN A 51 -11.41 -12.44 -6.40
N GLY A 52 -10.38 -13.20 -6.06
CA GLY A 52 -10.04 -14.47 -6.74
C GLY A 52 -9.25 -14.29 -8.04
N LEU A 53 -9.31 -13.11 -8.68
CA LEU A 53 -8.47 -12.81 -9.84
C LEU A 53 -7.02 -12.56 -9.40
N PRO A 54 -6.02 -12.93 -10.23
CA PRO A 54 -4.63 -12.69 -9.90
C PRO A 54 -4.31 -11.19 -9.92
N VAL A 55 -3.52 -10.74 -8.94
CA VAL A 55 -2.87 -9.43 -8.99
C VAL A 55 -1.95 -9.38 -10.22
N SER A 56 -2.00 -8.26 -10.95
CA SER A 56 -1.31 -8.10 -12.23
C SER A 56 -0.94 -6.62 -12.43
N VAL A 57 -0.15 -6.07 -11.49
CA VAL A 57 0.41 -4.72 -11.64
C VAL A 57 1.52 -4.73 -12.69
N ASP A 58 1.63 -3.62 -13.42
CA ASP A 58 2.67 -3.46 -14.43
C ASP A 58 4.04 -3.29 -13.77
N VAL A 59 5.03 -4.02 -14.28
CA VAL A 59 6.43 -3.99 -13.85
C VAL A 59 7.38 -3.80 -15.03
N ALA A 60 6.85 -3.65 -16.24
CA ALA A 60 7.58 -3.73 -17.50
C ALA A 60 7.57 -2.43 -18.31
N SER A 61 6.63 -1.51 -18.10
CA SER A 61 6.74 -0.17 -18.72
C SER A 61 7.92 0.63 -18.15
N ALA A 62 8.36 1.66 -18.88
CA ALA A 62 9.44 2.52 -18.42
C ALA A 62 9.06 3.26 -17.13
N GLU A 63 7.83 3.73 -17.07
CA GLU A 63 7.21 4.45 -15.95
C GLU A 63 7.10 3.53 -14.73
N ALA A 64 6.61 2.29 -14.91
CA ALA A 64 6.53 1.31 -13.85
C ALA A 64 7.91 0.93 -13.31
N ARG A 65 8.91 0.70 -14.18
CA ARG A 65 10.29 0.41 -13.74
C ARG A 65 10.89 1.56 -12.92
N ALA A 66 10.67 2.80 -13.34
CA ALA A 66 11.17 3.97 -12.63
C ALA A 66 10.50 4.10 -11.25
N ALA A 67 9.17 3.93 -11.18
CA ALA A 67 8.42 3.92 -9.93
C ALA A 67 8.83 2.77 -9.00
N LEU A 68 9.02 1.56 -9.53
CA LEU A 68 9.53 0.41 -8.77
C LEU A 68 10.92 0.67 -8.18
N ALA A 69 11.81 1.31 -8.94
CA ALA A 69 13.14 1.66 -8.46
C ALA A 69 13.06 2.65 -7.28
N ARG A 70 12.18 3.66 -7.36
CA ARG A 70 11.94 4.62 -6.27
C ARG A 70 11.27 3.96 -5.06
N GLY A 71 10.23 3.16 -5.27
CA GLY A 71 9.58 2.38 -4.21
C GLY A 71 10.53 1.42 -3.50
N LYS A 72 11.41 0.74 -4.27
CA LYS A 72 12.48 -0.09 -3.71
C LYS A 72 13.47 0.73 -2.89
N ALA A 73 13.89 1.91 -3.38
CA ALA A 73 14.77 2.79 -2.63
C ALA A 73 14.13 3.23 -1.31
N THR A 74 12.84 3.60 -1.32
CA THR A 74 12.07 3.92 -0.11
C THR A 74 12.02 2.74 0.86
N PHE A 75 11.76 1.52 0.38
CA PHE A 75 11.70 0.32 1.22
C PHE A 75 13.02 0.01 1.96
N HIS A 76 14.17 0.34 1.34
CA HIS A 76 15.50 0.14 1.93
C HIS A 76 16.06 1.39 2.63
N ARG A 77 15.36 2.53 2.58
CA ARG A 77 15.82 3.76 3.20
C ARG A 77 15.64 3.67 4.70
N ARG A 78 16.72 3.90 5.45
CA ARG A 78 16.65 4.07 6.90
C ARG A 78 16.11 5.45 7.23
N VAL A 79 15.13 5.50 8.13
CA VAL A 79 14.39 6.72 8.48
C VAL A 79 14.14 6.81 9.98
N GLY A 80 13.78 8.01 10.43
CA GLY A 80 13.43 8.31 11.81
C GLY A 80 14.61 8.25 12.79
N GLU A 81 14.34 8.59 14.03
CA GLU A 81 15.30 8.57 15.14
C GLU A 81 15.95 7.20 15.35
N ARG A 82 15.20 6.12 15.08
CA ARG A 82 15.70 4.75 15.24
C ARG A 82 16.51 4.22 14.07
N ASN A 83 16.62 4.99 12.97
CA ASN A 83 17.47 4.69 11.81
C ASN A 83 17.27 3.26 11.24
N HIS A 84 16.01 2.84 11.08
CA HIS A 84 15.62 1.57 10.47
C HIS A 84 14.86 1.77 9.16
N SER A 85 14.87 0.76 8.31
CA SER A 85 14.13 0.66 7.05
C SER A 85 13.05 -0.42 7.12
N CYS A 86 12.15 -0.46 6.14
CA CYS A 86 11.18 -1.55 6.01
C CYS A 86 11.88 -2.90 5.85
N ALA A 87 13.00 -2.92 5.12
CA ALA A 87 13.80 -4.12 4.89
C ALA A 87 14.35 -4.74 6.18
N ASP A 88 14.77 -3.92 7.15
CA ASP A 88 15.33 -4.41 8.42
C ASP A 88 14.33 -5.28 9.23
N CYS A 89 13.02 -5.17 8.95
CA CYS A 89 11.97 -5.96 9.60
C CYS A 89 11.25 -6.96 8.68
N HIS A 90 11.07 -6.63 7.40
CA HIS A 90 10.17 -7.36 6.49
C HIS A 90 10.87 -8.21 5.42
N THR A 91 12.21 -8.30 5.43
CA THR A 91 12.94 -9.26 4.59
C THR A 91 13.34 -10.51 5.38
N PRO A 92 13.35 -11.69 4.74
CA PRO A 92 13.72 -12.94 5.39
C PRO A 92 15.18 -12.99 5.82
N GLU A 93 16.07 -12.25 5.15
CA GLU A 93 17.47 -12.10 5.57
C GLU A 93 17.62 -11.32 6.90
N ALA A 94 16.57 -10.61 7.33
CA ALA A 94 16.58 -9.76 8.51
C ALA A 94 15.71 -10.35 9.63
N ALA A 95 14.50 -9.82 9.83
CA ALA A 95 13.63 -10.19 10.93
C ALA A 95 12.23 -10.66 10.50
N ALA A 96 11.97 -10.85 9.20
CA ALA A 96 10.69 -11.43 8.78
C ALA A 96 10.49 -12.82 9.42
N GLU A 97 9.23 -13.13 9.70
CA GLU A 97 8.79 -14.35 10.40
C GLU A 97 9.28 -14.48 11.86
N LYS A 98 10.00 -13.48 12.38
CA LYS A 98 10.33 -13.38 13.81
C LYS A 98 9.30 -12.55 14.56
N PHE A 99 9.29 -12.69 15.88
CA PHE A 99 8.44 -11.90 16.75
C PHE A 99 9.08 -10.55 17.09
N LEU A 100 8.30 -9.48 16.99
CA LEU A 100 8.59 -8.17 17.55
C LEU A 100 7.53 -7.84 18.59
N GLY A 101 7.85 -8.07 19.87
CA GLY A 101 6.85 -8.12 20.93
C GLY A 101 5.87 -9.28 20.68
N GLY A 102 4.56 -9.01 20.77
CA GLY A 102 3.51 -10.02 20.57
C GLY A 102 3.07 -10.24 19.11
N ARG A 103 3.81 -9.73 18.11
CA ARG A 103 3.41 -9.81 16.69
C ARG A 103 4.50 -10.47 15.84
N VAL A 104 4.08 -11.32 14.92
CA VAL A 104 4.95 -11.89 13.87
C VAL A 104 5.14 -10.85 12.78
N LEU A 105 6.39 -10.60 12.40
CA LEU A 105 6.72 -9.71 11.28
C LEU A 105 6.45 -10.43 9.95
N ALA A 106 5.65 -9.82 9.08
CA ALA A 106 5.33 -10.43 7.79
C ALA A 106 6.53 -10.38 6.82
N ASP A 107 6.75 -11.45 6.05
CA ASP A 107 7.71 -11.48 4.95
C ASP A 107 7.11 -10.78 3.71
N VAL A 108 7.82 -9.78 3.20
CA VAL A 108 7.46 -9.08 1.96
C VAL A 108 7.31 -10.03 0.76
N ARG A 109 8.11 -11.11 0.68
CA ARG A 109 8.07 -12.09 -0.42
C ARG A 109 6.79 -12.93 -0.39
N ALA A 110 6.23 -13.15 0.79
CA ALA A 110 4.93 -13.81 0.95
C ALA A 110 3.77 -12.93 0.43
N GLY A 111 4.01 -11.63 0.23
CA GLY A 111 3.06 -10.67 -0.31
C GLY A 111 2.21 -10.03 0.80
N LEU A 112 2.04 -8.71 0.73
CA LEU A 112 1.54 -7.88 1.82
C LEU A 112 0.29 -7.08 1.44
N THR A 113 0.02 -6.85 0.16
CA THR A 113 -0.92 -5.80 -0.28
C THR A 113 -2.23 -6.37 -0.81
N ARG A 114 -2.25 -7.61 -1.32
CA ARG A 114 -3.42 -8.21 -2.02
C ARG A 114 -4.73 -8.29 -1.22
N HIS A 115 -4.66 -8.07 0.09
CA HIS A 115 -5.81 -8.07 1.00
C HIS A 115 -6.19 -6.69 1.54
N PHE A 116 -5.55 -5.62 1.07
CA PHE A 116 -5.88 -4.25 1.48
C PHE A 116 -6.94 -3.62 0.56
N PRO A 117 -7.85 -2.78 1.09
CA PRO A 117 -8.00 -2.41 2.51
C PRO A 117 -8.42 -3.57 3.43
N THR A 118 -8.04 -3.48 4.70
CA THR A 118 -8.29 -4.51 5.72
C THR A 118 -8.98 -3.91 6.94
N TRP A 119 -9.90 -4.65 7.55
CA TRP A 119 -10.39 -4.35 8.90
C TRP A 119 -9.31 -4.66 9.93
N ARG A 120 -9.00 -3.70 10.81
CA ARG A 120 -8.06 -3.84 11.93
C ARG A 120 -8.83 -4.06 13.23
N THR A 121 -8.74 -5.26 13.80
CA THR A 121 -9.51 -5.60 15.01
C THR A 121 -9.02 -4.84 16.25
N ASP A 122 -7.74 -4.46 16.31
CA ASP A 122 -7.18 -3.65 17.40
C ASP A 122 -7.60 -2.17 17.38
N ARG A 123 -8.08 -1.69 16.22
CA ARG A 123 -8.53 -0.30 16.01
C ARG A 123 -10.03 -0.15 15.80
N ALA A 124 -10.73 -1.24 15.49
CA ALA A 124 -12.10 -1.21 15.02
C ALA A 124 -12.28 -0.24 13.83
N GLU A 125 -11.35 -0.28 12.87
CA GLU A 125 -11.31 0.62 11.72
C GLU A 125 -10.80 -0.10 10.46
N VAL A 126 -11.20 0.39 9.27
CA VAL A 126 -10.64 -0.03 7.99
C VAL A 126 -9.35 0.73 7.71
N TRP A 127 -8.29 0.00 7.39
CA TRP A 127 -7.01 0.55 7.00
C TRP A 127 -6.65 0.17 5.57
N ASP A 128 -6.21 1.15 4.80
CA ASP A 128 -5.52 0.96 3.53
C ASP A 128 -4.00 0.79 3.74
N MET A 129 -3.27 0.75 2.62
CA MET A 129 -1.81 0.69 2.65
C MET A 129 -1.19 1.99 3.18
N ARG A 130 -1.84 3.15 3.04
CA ARG A 130 -1.35 4.46 3.49
C ARG A 130 -1.29 4.53 5.02
N LYS A 131 -2.40 4.25 5.69
CA LYS A 131 -2.46 4.11 7.16
C LYS A 131 -1.46 3.08 7.66
N ARG A 132 -1.30 1.97 6.92
CA ARG A 132 -0.30 0.94 7.24
C ARG A 132 1.13 1.49 7.19
N PHE A 133 1.50 2.23 6.15
CA PHE A 133 2.82 2.86 6.05
C PHE A 133 3.07 3.87 7.16
N GLN A 134 2.12 4.78 7.38
CA GLN A 134 2.19 5.78 8.43
C GLN A 134 2.39 5.14 9.82
N TRP A 135 1.61 4.11 10.15
CA TRP A 135 1.78 3.40 11.42
C TRP A 135 3.10 2.62 11.52
N CYS A 136 3.68 2.20 10.39
CA CYS A 136 5.03 1.61 10.40
C CYS A 136 6.09 2.65 10.75
N MET A 137 5.88 3.93 10.43
CA MET A 137 6.80 5.02 10.73
C MET A 137 6.75 5.46 12.20
N THR A 138 5.60 5.32 12.88
CA THR A 138 5.43 5.69 14.30
C THR A 138 6.51 5.12 15.22
N PRO A 139 6.78 3.80 15.28
CA PRO A 139 7.81 3.26 16.16
C PRO A 139 9.22 3.67 15.74
N LEU A 140 9.43 4.22 14.54
CA LEU A 140 10.75 4.67 14.10
C LEU A 140 11.06 6.12 14.50
N GLY A 141 10.07 6.87 15.02
CA GLY A 141 10.22 8.30 15.28
C GLY A 141 10.37 9.10 13.98
N MET A 142 9.56 8.79 12.97
CA MET A 142 9.59 9.42 11.65
C MET A 142 8.29 10.16 11.35
N ASN A 143 8.40 11.31 10.69
CA ASN A 143 7.24 12.05 10.18
C ASN A 143 6.53 11.28 9.06
N MET A 144 5.21 11.36 9.06
CA MET A 144 4.37 10.73 8.06
C MET A 144 4.26 11.61 6.80
N LEU A 145 4.14 10.98 5.63
CA LEU A 145 3.78 11.70 4.41
C LEU A 145 2.26 11.83 4.33
N ALA A 146 1.81 12.78 3.50
CA ALA A 146 0.40 12.86 3.13
C ALA A 146 -0.07 11.54 2.51
N ALA A 147 -1.35 11.21 2.72
CA ALA A 147 -1.96 9.97 2.27
C ALA A 147 -1.82 9.77 0.75
N ASP A 148 -1.95 10.86 -0.01
CA ASP A 148 -1.86 10.93 -1.47
C ASP A 148 -0.43 11.18 -1.99
N SER A 149 0.59 11.07 -1.13
CA SER A 149 1.99 11.24 -1.57
C SER A 149 2.37 10.21 -2.63
N ILE A 150 3.09 10.67 -3.66
CA ILE A 150 3.52 9.80 -4.76
C ILE A 150 4.45 8.69 -4.27
N GLU A 151 5.27 8.97 -3.25
CA GLU A 151 6.18 8.02 -2.63
C GLU A 151 5.44 6.82 -2.05
N TYR A 152 4.23 7.03 -1.49
CA TYR A 152 3.41 5.93 -1.01
C TYR A 152 2.84 5.08 -2.16
N ALA A 153 2.40 5.69 -3.27
CA ALA A 153 1.94 4.94 -4.43
C ALA A 153 3.05 4.08 -5.05
N GLU A 154 4.26 4.61 -5.11
CA GLU A 154 5.44 3.92 -5.62
C GLU A 154 5.93 2.81 -4.69
N LEU A 155 5.90 3.05 -3.37
CA LEU A 155 6.16 2.01 -2.37
C LEU A 155 5.11 0.89 -2.44
N GLU A 156 3.83 1.23 -2.58
CA GLU A 156 2.76 0.25 -2.74
C GLU A 156 2.93 -0.55 -4.04
N LEU A 157 3.34 0.06 -5.15
CA LEU A 157 3.67 -0.66 -6.39
C LEU A 157 4.78 -1.68 -6.15
N TYR A 158 5.86 -1.28 -5.49
CA TYR A 158 6.97 -2.17 -5.14
C TYR A 158 6.49 -3.36 -4.30
N LEU A 159 5.70 -3.12 -3.26
CA LEU A 159 5.17 -4.21 -2.42
C LEU A 159 4.16 -5.09 -3.17
N THR A 160 3.31 -4.50 -3.98
CA THR A 160 2.29 -5.23 -4.78
C THR A 160 2.92 -6.08 -5.88
N SER A 161 4.13 -5.74 -6.34
CA SER A 161 4.86 -6.58 -7.29
C SER A 161 5.17 -7.98 -6.74
N PHE A 162 5.35 -8.14 -5.43
CA PHE A 162 5.50 -9.46 -4.78
C PHE A 162 4.19 -10.25 -4.69
N ASP A 163 3.06 -9.59 -4.90
CA ASP A 163 1.74 -10.22 -4.94
C ASP A 163 1.32 -10.60 -6.38
N ASN A 164 2.06 -10.22 -7.43
CA ASN A 164 1.73 -10.58 -8.81
C ASN A 164 1.52 -12.10 -8.98
N GLY A 165 0.42 -12.48 -9.63
CA GLY A 165 -0.02 -13.85 -9.81
C GLY A 165 -0.82 -14.45 -8.64
N LYS A 166 -0.79 -13.84 -7.44
CA LYS A 166 -1.56 -14.31 -6.28
C LYS A 166 -3.02 -13.79 -6.35
N PRO A 167 -4.00 -14.55 -5.84
CA PRO A 167 -5.41 -14.14 -5.88
C PRO A 167 -5.68 -12.95 -4.96
N LEU A 168 -6.38 -11.93 -5.47
CA LEU A 168 -6.82 -10.79 -4.68
C LEU A 168 -7.88 -11.22 -3.65
N SER A 169 -7.83 -10.66 -2.43
CA SER A 169 -8.72 -11.04 -1.32
C SER A 169 -9.08 -9.84 -0.43
N VAL A 170 -9.96 -8.96 -0.91
CA VAL A 170 -10.34 -7.69 -0.26
C VAL A 170 -11.83 -7.70 0.14
N PRO A 171 -12.21 -7.23 1.34
CA PRO A 171 -11.34 -6.76 2.40
C PRO A 171 -10.64 -7.89 3.16
N GLY A 172 -9.43 -7.62 3.64
CA GLY A 172 -8.76 -8.45 4.62
C GLY A 172 -9.31 -8.24 6.03
N ILE A 173 -8.96 -9.16 6.94
CA ILE A 173 -9.13 -8.98 8.39
C ILE A 173 -7.77 -9.25 9.05
N ARG A 174 -7.27 -8.30 9.84
CA ARG A 174 -5.98 -8.40 10.54
C ARG A 174 -6.09 -7.84 11.95
N HIS A 175 -5.21 -8.29 12.83
CA HIS A 175 -5.08 -7.71 14.16
C HIS A 175 -4.42 -6.34 14.07
#